data_AF-A0A9E0QTP0-F1
#
_entry.id   AF-A0A9E0QTP0-F1
#
_cell.length_a   1.000
_cell.length_b   1.000
_cell.length_c   1.000
_cell.angle_alpha   90.00
_cell.angle_beta   90.00
_cell.angle_gamma   90.00
#
_symmetry.space_group_name_H-M   'P 1'
#
loop_
_entity.id
_entity.type
_entity.pdbx_description
1 polymer ?
#
loop_
_entity_poly.entity_id
_entity_poly.type
_entity_poly.pdbx_seq_one_letter_code
_entity_poly.pdbx_strand_id
1 'polypeptide(L)'
;LVRDGNPKGIEDWDDLIGEGVAVITPNPKTSGGARWNFLAAWGYAEKNGHDPAEFVGKLYKNVPVLDTGARGSTTTFTQRGIGDVLLAWENEAFLALKELGEDAFDIVVPSVSILAEPPVTLVDGNITSDEQRKAAEAYLQHLYSPEAQALALKHFYRAWDTSAAAPEDAARFPEVNLVSITDFGGWPKVQPEYFGEGGVFDQIYSEK
;
A
#
# COMPACT_ATOMS: atom_id res chain seq x y z
N LEU A 1 -4.23 7.77 5.01
CA LEU A 1 -3.69 9.08 5.47
C LEU A 1 -4.68 10.15 5.09
N VAL A 2 -5.17 10.94 6.04
CA VAL A 2 -6.14 12.02 5.82
C VAL A 2 -5.55 13.36 6.26
N ARG A 3 -6.22 14.47 5.92
CA ARG A 3 -5.84 15.81 6.40
C ARG A 3 -6.00 15.90 7.93
N ASP A 4 -5.21 16.78 8.56
CA ASP A 4 -5.33 17.11 9.99
C ASP A 4 -6.79 17.34 10.42
N GLY A 5 -7.17 16.70 11.52
CA GLY A 5 -8.51 16.72 12.11
C GLY A 5 -9.56 15.92 11.34
N ASN A 6 -9.17 15.16 10.32
CA ASN A 6 -10.04 14.33 9.48
C ASN A 6 -11.35 15.03 9.07
N PRO A 7 -11.31 16.12 8.28
CA PRO A 7 -12.47 16.99 8.01
C PRO A 7 -13.60 16.29 7.23
N LYS A 8 -13.31 15.14 6.61
CA LYS A 8 -14.29 14.32 5.90
C LYS A 8 -14.88 13.20 6.76
N GLY A 9 -14.41 13.03 8.00
CA GLY A 9 -14.87 11.97 8.90
C GLY A 9 -14.63 10.57 8.32
N ILE A 10 -13.51 10.36 7.63
CA ILE A 10 -13.18 9.07 7.01
C ILE A 10 -12.74 8.11 8.10
N GLU A 11 -13.46 7.01 8.26
CA GLU A 11 -13.17 5.97 9.25
C GLU A 11 -12.88 4.62 8.58
N ASP A 12 -13.52 4.34 7.43
CA ASP A 12 -13.34 3.08 6.71
C ASP A 12 -13.53 3.22 5.18
N TRP A 13 -13.48 2.10 4.47
CA TRP A 13 -13.58 2.05 3.01
C TRP A 13 -14.90 2.60 2.45
N ASP A 14 -16.03 2.44 3.13
CA ASP A 14 -17.32 2.98 2.68
C ASP A 14 -17.33 4.51 2.56
N ASP A 15 -16.55 5.21 3.39
CA ASP A 15 -16.45 6.67 3.31
C ASP A 15 -15.76 7.13 2.03
N LEU A 16 -14.91 6.29 1.45
CA LEU A 16 -14.13 6.62 0.25
C LEU A 16 -14.98 6.69 -1.02
N ILE A 17 -16.17 6.06 -1.01
CA ILE A 17 -17.14 6.12 -2.11
C ILE A 17 -18.20 7.21 -1.90
N GLY A 18 -18.10 7.98 -0.80
CA GLY A 18 -19.00 9.09 -0.49
C GLY A 18 -18.91 10.25 -1.49
N GLU A 19 -20.00 11.00 -1.62
CA GLU A 19 -20.02 12.19 -2.49
C GLU A 19 -19.04 13.27 -2.01
N GLY A 20 -18.30 13.84 -2.96
CA GLY A 20 -17.38 14.94 -2.67
C GLY A 20 -16.12 14.54 -1.89
N VAL A 21 -15.81 13.24 -1.82
CA VAL A 21 -14.53 12.71 -1.34
C VAL A 21 -13.58 12.53 -2.53
N ALA A 22 -12.38 13.09 -2.44
CA ALA A 22 -11.34 12.93 -3.44
C ALA A 22 -10.23 12.01 -2.91
N VAL A 23 -10.12 10.82 -3.52
CA VAL A 23 -9.19 9.76 -3.12
C VAL A 23 -7.93 9.81 -3.97
N ILE A 24 -6.76 9.84 -3.33
CA ILE A 24 -5.47 9.73 -4.00
C ILE A 24 -4.98 8.29 -3.90
N THR A 25 -4.67 7.70 -5.05
CA THR A 25 -4.06 6.38 -5.19
C THR A 25 -3.26 6.32 -6.50
N PRO A 26 -2.13 5.60 -6.56
CA PRO A 26 -1.34 5.50 -7.79
C PRO A 26 -2.03 4.62 -8.85
N ASN A 27 -1.46 4.58 -10.06
CA ASN A 27 -1.95 3.79 -11.19
C ASN A 27 -1.64 2.27 -11.04
N PRO A 28 -2.63 1.37 -11.02
CA PRO A 28 -2.41 -0.09 -10.96
C PRO A 28 -1.62 -0.68 -12.11
N LYS A 29 -1.60 -0.01 -13.28
CA LYS A 29 -0.83 -0.46 -14.45
C LYS A 29 0.68 -0.28 -14.29
N THR A 30 1.14 0.60 -13.41
CA THR A 30 2.57 0.92 -13.24
C THR A 30 3.07 0.72 -11.82
N SER A 31 2.21 0.89 -10.81
CA SER A 31 2.59 0.85 -9.40
C SER A 31 2.24 -0.48 -8.76
N GLY A 32 3.17 -1.06 -8.00
CA GLY A 32 2.89 -2.22 -7.13
C GLY A 32 1.97 -1.86 -5.97
N GLY A 33 2.19 -0.70 -5.34
CA GLY A 33 1.33 -0.21 -4.25
C GLY A 33 -0.12 0.03 -4.68
N ALA A 34 -0.33 0.50 -5.92
CA ALA A 34 -1.67 0.68 -6.46
C ALA A 34 -2.44 -0.64 -6.58
N ARG A 35 -1.74 -1.74 -6.91
CA ARG A 35 -2.34 -3.08 -7.00
C ARG A 35 -2.73 -3.59 -5.63
N TRP A 36 -1.92 -3.35 -4.60
CA TRP A 36 -2.30 -3.65 -3.22
C TRP A 36 -3.49 -2.82 -2.74
N ASN A 37 -3.52 -1.51 -3.03
CA ASN A 37 -4.65 -0.64 -2.70
C ASN A 37 -5.96 -1.14 -3.33
N PHE A 38 -5.91 -1.52 -4.62
CA PHE A 38 -7.05 -2.09 -5.34
C PHE A 38 -7.56 -3.36 -4.65
N LEU A 39 -6.66 -4.32 -4.35
CA LEU A 39 -7.03 -5.61 -3.75
C LEU A 39 -7.50 -5.46 -2.31
N ALA A 40 -7.00 -4.48 -1.56
CA ALA A 40 -7.51 -4.18 -0.23
C ALA A 40 -8.96 -3.70 -0.29
N ALA A 41 -9.29 -2.77 -1.20
CA ALA A 41 -10.65 -2.31 -1.43
C ALA A 41 -11.58 -3.45 -1.90
N TRP A 42 -11.07 -4.30 -2.80
CA TRP A 42 -11.80 -5.47 -3.28
C TRP A 42 -12.09 -6.47 -2.14
N GLY A 43 -11.09 -6.81 -1.34
CA GLY A 43 -11.23 -7.72 -0.20
C GLY A 43 -12.15 -7.16 0.89
N TYR A 44 -12.15 -5.83 1.10
CA TYR A 44 -13.14 -5.18 1.95
C TYR A 44 -14.55 -5.39 1.43
N ALA A 45 -14.78 -5.13 0.13
CA ALA A 45 -16.09 -5.26 -0.48
C ALA A 45 -16.64 -6.69 -0.37
N GLU A 46 -15.81 -7.70 -0.67
CA GLU A 46 -16.19 -9.12 -0.53
C GLU A 46 -16.57 -9.50 0.91
N LYS A 47 -15.81 -9.01 1.90
CA LYS A 47 -16.07 -9.32 3.31
C LYS A 47 -17.29 -8.65 3.89
N ASN A 48 -17.67 -7.48 3.37
CA ASN A 48 -18.76 -6.67 3.89
C ASN A 48 -20.05 -6.78 3.04
N GLY A 49 -20.12 -7.75 2.12
CA GLY A 49 -21.33 -8.05 1.36
C GLY A 49 -21.65 -7.06 0.24
N HIS A 50 -20.66 -6.30 -0.22
CA HIS A 50 -20.78 -5.46 -1.41
C HIS A 50 -20.46 -6.28 -2.67
N ASP A 51 -20.94 -5.80 -3.82
CA ASP A 51 -20.38 -6.23 -5.10
C ASP A 51 -19.00 -5.56 -5.28
N PRO A 52 -17.90 -6.34 -5.42
CA PRO A 52 -16.57 -5.75 -5.43
C PRO A 52 -16.28 -4.87 -6.65
N ALA A 53 -16.80 -5.24 -7.83
CA ALA A 53 -16.57 -4.48 -9.05
C ALA A 53 -17.30 -3.12 -8.99
N GLU A 54 -18.55 -3.11 -8.53
CA GLU A 54 -19.33 -1.89 -8.31
C GLU A 54 -18.68 -1.00 -7.24
N PHE A 55 -18.27 -1.58 -6.11
CA PHE A 55 -17.65 -0.86 -5.00
C PHE A 55 -16.34 -0.17 -5.43
N VAL A 56 -15.42 -0.95 -6.03
CA VAL A 56 -14.15 -0.42 -6.50
C VAL A 56 -14.35 0.56 -7.65
N GLY A 57 -15.37 0.38 -8.49
CA GLY A 57 -15.72 1.36 -9.52
C GLY A 57 -16.19 2.70 -8.96
N LYS A 58 -17.02 2.70 -7.92
CA LYS A 58 -17.38 3.93 -7.20
C LYS A 58 -16.16 4.59 -6.57
N LEU A 59 -15.25 3.80 -5.99
CA LEU A 59 -13.99 4.31 -5.45
C LEU A 59 -13.16 5.03 -6.52
N TYR A 60 -12.96 4.42 -7.68
CA TYR A 60 -12.18 5.04 -8.76
C TYR A 60 -12.86 6.24 -9.42
N LYS A 61 -14.19 6.37 -9.35
CA LYS A 61 -14.89 7.62 -9.71
C LYS A 61 -14.43 8.80 -8.86
N ASN A 62 -14.16 8.55 -7.58
CA ASN A 62 -13.62 9.52 -6.62
C ASN A 62 -12.09 9.76 -6.73
N VAL A 63 -11.39 9.10 -7.66
CA VAL A 63 -9.93 9.28 -7.85
C VAL A 63 -9.63 10.31 -8.95
N PRO A 64 -9.21 11.55 -8.64
CA PRO A 64 -9.02 12.59 -9.66
C PRO A 64 -7.73 12.43 -10.47
N VAL A 65 -6.73 11.71 -9.94
CA VAL A 65 -5.42 11.54 -10.58
C VAL A 65 -4.81 10.19 -10.24
N LEU A 66 -4.19 9.55 -11.24
CA LEU A 66 -3.43 8.30 -11.09
C LEU A 66 -1.95 8.55 -11.35
N ASP A 67 -1.20 8.87 -10.29
CA ASP A 67 0.26 9.01 -10.39
C ASP A 67 0.93 7.68 -10.74
N THR A 68 2.07 7.72 -11.44
CA THR A 68 2.78 6.51 -11.90
C THR A 68 3.25 5.59 -10.76
N GLY A 69 3.50 6.14 -9.57
CA GLY A 69 4.04 5.40 -8.42
C GLY A 69 3.60 5.98 -7.09
N ALA A 70 3.70 5.17 -6.02
CA ALA A 70 3.20 5.53 -4.69
C ALA A 70 3.79 6.83 -4.13
N ARG A 71 5.11 7.04 -4.26
CA ARG A 71 5.75 8.30 -3.83
C ARG A 71 5.19 9.52 -4.57
N GLY A 72 4.83 9.37 -5.85
CA GLY A 72 4.15 10.44 -6.61
C GLY A 72 2.82 10.82 -5.99
N SER A 73 2.00 9.82 -5.64
CA SER A 73 0.73 10.01 -4.91
C SER A 73 0.94 10.65 -3.54
N THR A 74 1.97 10.25 -2.79
CA THR A 74 2.34 10.91 -1.53
C THR A 74 2.63 12.39 -1.76
N THR A 75 3.43 12.75 -2.76
CA THR A 75 3.72 14.16 -3.11
C THR A 75 2.47 14.92 -3.53
N THR A 76 1.61 14.31 -4.36
CA THR A 76 0.32 14.89 -4.79
C THR A 76 -0.56 15.23 -3.59
N PHE A 77 -0.67 14.31 -2.64
CA PHE A 77 -1.49 14.51 -1.45
C PHE A 77 -0.86 15.53 -0.49
N THR A 78 0.39 15.30 -0.10
CA THR A 78 1.02 16.02 1.01
C THR A 78 1.58 17.39 0.63
N GLN A 79 2.21 17.51 -0.54
CA GLN A 79 2.89 18.75 -0.95
C GLN A 79 2.06 19.60 -1.90
N ARG A 80 1.29 18.96 -2.80
CA ARG A 80 0.43 19.69 -3.76
C ARG A 80 -0.98 19.95 -3.21
N GLY A 81 -1.33 19.38 -2.06
CA GLY A 81 -2.61 19.63 -1.41
C GLY A 81 -3.83 19.07 -2.15
N ILE A 82 -3.64 18.05 -3.00
CA ILE A 82 -4.72 17.47 -3.80
C ILE A 82 -5.33 16.27 -3.06
N GLY A 83 -6.65 16.19 -3.00
CA GLY A 83 -7.39 15.09 -2.39
C GLY A 83 -7.62 15.23 -0.89
N ASP A 84 -8.58 14.46 -0.40
CA ASP A 84 -9.00 14.41 1.01
C ASP A 84 -8.34 13.26 1.77
N VAL A 85 -8.04 12.17 1.06
CA VAL A 85 -7.46 10.94 1.60
C VAL A 85 -6.47 10.33 0.61
N LEU A 86 -5.37 9.80 1.13
CA LEU A 86 -4.39 9.00 0.41
C LEU A 86 -4.46 7.55 0.88
N LEU A 87 -4.65 6.64 -0.07
CA LEU A 87 -4.41 5.20 0.09
C LEU A 87 -2.89 4.97 0.06
N ALA A 88 -2.29 5.01 1.24
CA ALA A 88 -0.85 5.00 1.42
C ALA A 88 -0.33 3.60 1.81
N TRP A 89 0.91 3.32 1.43
CA TRP A 89 1.71 2.37 2.19
C TRP A 89 1.84 2.85 3.64
N GLU A 90 1.75 1.93 4.60
CA GLU A 90 1.88 2.26 6.03
C GLU A 90 3.22 2.95 6.33
N ASN A 91 4.32 2.47 5.72
CA ASN A 91 5.63 3.09 5.89
C ASN A 91 5.70 4.53 5.33
N GLU A 92 5.00 4.82 4.23
CA GLU A 92 4.91 6.18 3.67
C GLU A 92 4.04 7.09 4.53
N ALA A 93 2.97 6.55 5.13
CA ALA A 93 2.09 7.31 6.03
C ALA A 93 2.84 7.77 7.29
N PHE A 94 3.55 6.87 7.96
CA PHE A 94 4.38 7.23 9.11
C PHE A 94 5.55 8.15 8.73
N LEU A 95 6.17 7.94 7.56
CA LEU A 95 7.22 8.83 7.08
C LEU A 95 6.68 10.25 6.84
N ALA A 96 5.48 10.39 6.26
CA ALA A 96 4.85 11.69 6.04
C ALA A 96 4.63 12.44 7.37
N LEU A 97 4.14 11.78 8.42
CA LEU A 97 4.02 12.39 9.75
C LEU A 97 5.37 12.85 10.31
N LYS A 98 6.40 12.01 10.19
CA LYS A 98 7.74 12.32 10.68
C LYS A 98 8.40 13.49 9.92
N GLU A 99 8.24 13.57 8.61
CA GLU A 99 8.89 14.59 7.78
C GLU A 99 8.14 15.93 7.73
N LEU A 100 6.81 15.89 7.80
CA LEU A 100 5.96 17.07 7.58
C LEU A 100 5.32 17.61 8.86
N GLY A 101 5.48 16.91 9.98
CA GLY A 101 4.90 17.24 11.29
C GLY A 101 3.66 16.40 11.58
N GLU A 102 3.53 15.97 12.83
CA GLU A 102 2.41 15.15 13.29
C GLU A 102 1.07 15.89 13.21
N ASP A 103 1.08 17.22 13.28
CA ASP A 103 -0.11 18.08 13.20
C ASP A 103 -0.59 18.36 11.76
N ALA A 104 0.00 17.73 10.74
CA ALA A 104 -0.35 17.98 9.34
C ALA A 104 -1.33 16.96 8.76
N PHE A 105 -1.35 15.74 9.31
CA PHE A 105 -2.10 14.61 8.77
C PHE A 105 -2.47 13.62 9.88
N ASP A 106 -3.55 12.88 9.67
CA ASP A 106 -3.92 11.74 10.54
C ASP A 106 -3.82 10.41 9.78
N ILE A 107 -3.49 9.34 10.50
CA ILE A 107 -3.56 7.97 10.00
C ILE A 107 -4.88 7.35 10.46
N VAL A 108 -5.74 7.05 9.49
CA VAL A 108 -6.94 6.22 9.67
C VAL A 108 -6.57 4.78 9.31
N VAL A 109 -6.86 3.84 10.22
CA VAL A 109 -6.65 2.41 10.03
C VAL A 109 -8.01 1.79 9.70
N PRO A 110 -8.22 1.26 8.49
CA PRO A 110 -9.51 0.68 8.11
C PRO A 110 -9.78 -0.64 8.84
N SER A 111 -11.02 -1.10 8.83
CA SER A 111 -11.40 -2.37 9.49
C SER A 111 -10.76 -3.60 8.84
N VAL A 112 -10.51 -3.53 7.52
CA VAL A 112 -9.82 -4.54 6.71
C VAL A 112 -8.76 -3.86 5.85
N SER A 113 -7.59 -4.48 5.75
CA SER A 113 -6.55 -4.10 4.79
C SER A 113 -5.94 -5.37 4.16
N ILE A 114 -4.83 -5.24 3.43
CA ILE A 114 -4.14 -6.38 2.80
C ILE A 114 -2.71 -6.53 3.34
N LEU A 115 -2.32 -7.77 3.62
CA LEU A 115 -0.94 -8.14 3.89
C LEU A 115 -0.15 -7.98 2.60
N ALA A 116 0.59 -6.88 2.50
CA ALA A 116 1.43 -6.59 1.37
C ALA A 116 2.87 -7.06 1.66
N GLU A 117 3.40 -7.90 0.77
CA GLU A 117 4.68 -8.59 0.96
C GLU A 117 5.65 -8.19 -0.17
N PRO A 118 6.48 -7.14 -0.01
CA PRO A 118 7.43 -6.73 -1.04
C PRO A 118 8.54 -7.80 -1.22
N PRO A 119 8.60 -8.49 -2.37
CA PRO A 119 9.57 -9.56 -2.56
C PRO A 119 10.95 -9.03 -2.92
N VAL A 120 11.99 -9.76 -2.53
CA VAL A 120 13.38 -9.54 -2.95
C VAL A 120 13.91 -10.82 -3.61
N THR A 121 14.76 -10.68 -4.63
CA THR A 121 15.37 -11.82 -5.33
C THR A 121 16.75 -11.46 -5.87
N LEU A 122 17.58 -12.48 -6.05
CA LEU A 122 18.75 -12.36 -6.92
C LEU A 122 18.29 -12.30 -8.37
N VAL A 123 19.07 -11.60 -9.20
CA VAL A 123 18.88 -11.55 -10.65
C VAL A 123 20.08 -12.23 -11.28
N ASP A 124 20.00 -13.56 -11.45
CA ASP A 124 21.14 -14.39 -11.88
C ASP A 124 21.78 -13.91 -13.18
N GLY A 125 20.98 -13.42 -14.14
CA GLY A 125 21.49 -12.92 -15.42
C GLY A 125 22.40 -11.70 -15.32
N ASN A 126 22.39 -10.97 -14.20
CA ASN A 126 23.25 -9.80 -13.97
C ASN A 126 24.51 -10.13 -13.16
N ILE A 127 24.66 -11.37 -12.71
CA ILE A 127 25.79 -11.82 -11.90
C ILE A 127 26.89 -12.31 -12.84
N THR A 128 28.04 -11.64 -12.79
CA THR A 128 29.16 -11.86 -13.70
C THR A 128 30.33 -12.62 -13.07
N SER A 129 30.33 -12.80 -11.74
CA SER A 129 31.36 -13.55 -11.01
C SER A 129 30.84 -14.18 -9.73
N ASP A 130 31.56 -15.19 -9.22
CA ASP A 130 31.25 -15.84 -7.93
C ASP A 130 31.37 -14.87 -6.75
N GLU A 131 32.28 -13.90 -6.84
CA GLU A 131 32.44 -12.85 -5.81
C GLU A 131 31.21 -11.94 -5.77
N GLN A 132 30.69 -11.54 -6.93
CA GLN A 132 29.45 -10.76 -7.03
C GLN A 132 28.26 -11.57 -6.51
N ARG A 133 28.19 -12.87 -6.84
CA ARG A 133 27.16 -13.78 -6.31
C ARG A 133 27.18 -13.81 -4.78
N LYS A 134 28.35 -14.08 -4.19
CA LYS A 134 28.53 -14.13 -2.73
C LYS A 134 28.12 -12.81 -2.07
N ALA A 135 28.50 -11.67 -2.65
CA ALA A 135 28.12 -10.36 -2.12
C ALA A 135 26.59 -10.13 -2.19
N ALA A 136 25.95 -10.47 -3.31
CA ALA A 136 24.50 -10.30 -3.48
C ALA A 136 23.69 -11.25 -2.58
N GLU A 137 24.12 -12.50 -2.43
CA GLU A 137 23.54 -13.48 -1.49
C GLU A 137 23.66 -12.98 -0.05
N ALA A 138 24.85 -12.53 0.37
CA ALA A 138 25.07 -11.98 1.69
C ALA A 138 24.20 -10.75 1.96
N TYR A 139 24.03 -9.86 0.96
CA TYR A 139 23.15 -8.70 1.07
C TYR A 139 21.69 -9.12 1.34
N LEU A 140 21.14 -10.04 0.54
CA LEU A 140 19.76 -10.48 0.73
C LEU A 140 19.55 -11.25 2.03
N GLN A 141 20.50 -12.10 2.43
CA GLN A 141 20.44 -12.81 3.70
C GLN A 141 20.50 -11.84 4.88
N HIS A 142 21.33 -10.79 4.77
CA HIS A 142 21.48 -9.80 5.84
C HIS A 142 20.18 -9.01 6.09
N LEU A 143 19.30 -8.84 5.09
CA LEU A 143 17.98 -8.23 5.28
C LEU A 143 17.15 -8.95 6.37
N TYR A 144 17.41 -10.23 6.63
CA TYR A 144 16.72 -11.05 7.64
C TYR A 144 17.51 -11.19 8.96
N SER A 145 18.64 -10.49 9.09
CA SER A 145 19.34 -10.42 10.37
C SER A 145 18.55 -9.58 11.39
N PRO A 146 18.70 -9.82 12.70
CA PRO A 146 18.03 -9.01 13.73
C PRO A 146 18.29 -7.51 13.57
N GLU A 147 19.52 -7.12 13.18
CA GLU A 147 19.90 -5.72 12.93
C GLU A 147 19.11 -5.11 11.76
N ALA A 148 19.04 -5.80 10.62
CA ALA A 148 18.32 -5.29 9.46
C ALA A 148 16.79 -5.28 9.68
N GLN A 149 16.25 -6.24 10.42
CA GLN A 149 14.84 -6.26 10.80
C GLN A 149 14.49 -5.11 11.76
N ALA A 150 15.39 -4.78 12.69
CA ALA A 150 15.28 -3.57 13.52
C ALA A 150 15.33 -2.28 12.68
N LEU A 151 16.19 -2.21 11.65
CA LEU A 151 16.21 -1.10 10.70
C LEU A 151 14.90 -0.98 9.91
N ALA A 152 14.31 -2.10 9.49
CA ALA A 152 13.03 -2.09 8.80
C ALA A 152 11.93 -1.45 9.67
N LEU A 153 11.83 -1.84 10.95
CA LEU A 153 10.87 -1.25 11.92
C LEU A 153 11.12 0.24 12.16
N LYS A 154 12.39 0.64 12.33
CA LYS A 154 12.80 2.05 12.44
C LYS A 154 12.41 2.88 11.22
N HIS A 155 12.40 2.26 10.04
CA HIS A 155 11.97 2.85 8.78
C HIS A 155 10.51 2.50 8.42
N PHE A 156 9.71 2.18 9.43
CA PHE A 156 8.25 2.04 9.35
C PHE A 156 7.72 0.85 8.54
N TYR A 157 8.56 -0.12 8.24
CA TYR A 157 8.13 -1.39 7.68
C TYR A 157 7.86 -2.39 8.81
N ARG A 158 6.80 -3.19 8.68
CA ARG A 158 6.59 -4.35 9.56
C ARG A 158 7.68 -5.38 9.26
N ALA A 159 8.29 -5.93 10.32
CA ALA A 159 9.38 -6.90 10.24
C ALA A 159 9.02 -8.18 11.00
N TRP A 160 9.69 -9.29 10.68
CA TRP A 160 9.44 -10.61 11.25
C TRP A 160 10.16 -10.83 12.58
N ASP A 161 11.27 -10.13 12.78
CA ASP A 161 12.09 -10.20 13.99
C ASP A 161 12.15 -8.82 14.67
N THR A 162 11.69 -8.76 15.92
CA THR A 162 11.69 -7.54 16.75
C THR A 162 12.75 -7.58 17.85
N SER A 163 13.57 -8.65 17.93
CA SER A 163 14.47 -8.92 19.06
C SER A 163 15.55 -7.87 19.27
N ALA A 164 15.95 -7.16 18.20
CA ALA A 164 16.92 -6.07 18.25
C ALA A 164 16.29 -4.68 18.04
N ALA A 165 14.97 -4.60 17.92
CA ALA A 165 14.26 -3.36 17.65
C ALA A 165 14.11 -2.50 18.91
N ALA A 166 14.03 -1.17 18.72
CA ALA A 166 13.59 -0.29 19.79
C ALA A 166 12.11 -0.62 20.12
N PRO A 167 11.72 -0.69 21.41
CA PRO A 167 10.34 -1.04 21.79
C PRO A 167 9.29 -0.15 21.13
N GLU A 168 9.57 1.15 20.99
CA GLU A 168 8.68 2.11 20.34
C GLU A 168 8.52 1.87 18.83
N ASP A 169 9.54 1.36 18.15
CA ASP A 169 9.46 1.01 16.73
C ASP A 169 8.60 -0.25 16.53
N ALA A 170 8.71 -1.22 17.43
CA ALA A 170 7.92 -2.45 17.41
C ALA A 170 6.44 -2.21 17.80
N ALA A 171 6.17 -1.30 18.75
CA ALA A 171 4.83 -1.02 19.25
C ALA A 171 4.01 -0.05 18.36
N ARG A 172 4.64 0.58 17.36
CA ARG A 172 4.02 1.61 16.50
C ARG A 172 2.83 1.09 15.68
N PHE A 173 2.86 -0.19 15.30
CA PHE A 173 1.96 -0.72 14.28
C PHE A 173 0.63 -1.17 14.89
N PRO A 174 -0.51 -0.62 14.43
CA PRO A 174 -1.81 -1.04 14.91
C PRO A 174 -2.13 -2.46 14.43
N GLU A 175 -2.88 -3.20 15.25
CA GLU A 175 -3.53 -4.43 14.82
C GLU A 175 -4.62 -4.11 13.79
N VAL A 176 -4.69 -4.89 12.73
CA VAL A 176 -5.65 -4.71 11.63
C VAL A 176 -5.97 -6.06 11.02
N ASN A 177 -7.22 -6.27 10.59
CA ASN A 177 -7.58 -7.50 9.90
C ASN A 177 -7.01 -7.46 8.48
N LEU A 178 -6.17 -8.43 8.13
CA LEU A 178 -5.54 -8.50 6.82
C LEU A 178 -6.16 -9.63 5.99
N VAL A 179 -6.62 -9.30 4.78
CA VAL A 179 -6.64 -10.29 3.69
C VAL A 179 -5.23 -10.48 3.17
N SER A 180 -5.01 -11.53 2.39
CA SER A 180 -3.72 -11.90 1.81
C SER A 180 -3.87 -12.11 0.31
N ILE A 181 -2.77 -12.07 -0.44
CA ILE A 181 -2.81 -12.38 -1.87
C ILE A 181 -3.30 -13.82 -2.13
N THR A 182 -3.11 -14.73 -1.16
CA THR A 182 -3.59 -16.12 -1.27
C THR A 182 -5.10 -16.23 -1.27
N ASP A 183 -5.82 -15.30 -0.64
CA ASP A 183 -7.30 -15.27 -0.67
C ASP A 183 -7.82 -15.03 -2.09
N PHE A 184 -7.03 -14.36 -2.93
CA PHE A 184 -7.33 -14.10 -4.34
C PHE A 184 -6.74 -15.16 -5.30
N GLY A 185 -6.10 -16.21 -4.77
CA GLY A 185 -5.45 -17.26 -5.56
C GLY A 185 -4.02 -16.95 -6.02
N GLY A 186 -3.39 -15.93 -5.44
CA GLY A 186 -1.98 -15.59 -5.67
C GLY A 186 -1.71 -14.73 -6.91
N TRP A 187 -0.54 -14.09 -6.94
CA TRP A 187 -0.11 -13.20 -8.01
C TRP A 187 -0.20 -13.78 -9.45
N PRO A 188 0.10 -15.07 -9.70
CA PRO A 188 -0.04 -15.65 -11.04
C PRO A 188 -1.47 -15.62 -11.60
N LYS A 189 -2.49 -15.64 -10.73
CA LYS A 189 -3.90 -15.48 -11.11
C LYS A 189 -4.30 -14.01 -11.12
N VAL A 190 -3.97 -13.30 -10.04
CA VAL A 190 -4.39 -11.91 -9.83
C VAL A 190 -3.86 -10.96 -10.89
N GLN A 191 -2.58 -11.06 -11.24
CA GLN A 191 -1.95 -10.13 -12.17
C GLN A 191 -2.62 -10.12 -13.56
N PRO A 192 -2.82 -11.27 -14.26
CA PRO A 192 -3.51 -11.26 -15.55
C PRO A 192 -5.00 -10.93 -15.44
N GLU A 193 -5.71 -11.40 -14.41
CA GLU A 193 -7.16 -11.22 -14.28
C GLU A 193 -7.55 -9.78 -13.97
N TYR A 194 -6.90 -9.17 -12.98
CA TYR A 194 -7.27 -7.84 -12.50
C TYR A 194 -6.54 -6.73 -13.24
N PHE A 195 -5.27 -6.93 -13.54
CA PHE A 195 -4.37 -5.86 -13.98
C PHE A 195 -3.82 -6.05 -15.40
N GLY A 196 -4.09 -7.20 -16.03
CA GLY A 196 -3.77 -7.48 -17.43
C GLY A 196 -4.51 -6.54 -18.39
N GLU A 197 -4.16 -6.61 -19.67
CA GLU A 197 -4.86 -5.86 -20.72
C GLU A 197 -6.31 -6.34 -20.83
N GLY A 198 -7.27 -5.40 -20.71
CA GLY A 198 -8.70 -5.73 -20.69
C GLY A 198 -9.17 -6.39 -19.39
N GLY A 199 -8.30 -6.45 -18.37
CA GLY A 199 -8.62 -7.01 -17.06
C GLY A 199 -9.62 -6.17 -16.29
N VAL A 200 -9.99 -6.63 -15.09
CA VAL A 200 -11.05 -6.04 -14.26
C VAL A 200 -10.83 -4.53 -14.03
N PHE A 201 -9.59 -4.09 -13.76
CA PHE A 201 -9.31 -2.66 -13.58
C PHE A 201 -9.64 -1.83 -14.83
N ASP A 202 -9.36 -2.34 -16.03
CA ASP A 202 -9.65 -1.61 -17.27
C ASP A 202 -11.15 -1.45 -17.48
N GLN A 203 -11.91 -2.52 -17.20
CA GLN A 203 -13.38 -2.51 -17.30
C GLN A 203 -13.97 -1.46 -16.34
N ILE A 204 -13.59 -1.53 -15.06
CA ILE A 204 -14.02 -0.58 -14.04
C ILE A 204 -13.66 0.86 -14.40
N TYR A 205 -12.42 1.10 -14.83
CA TYR A 205 -11.93 2.45 -15.08
C TYR A 205 -12.52 3.05 -16.37
N SER A 206 -12.88 2.23 -17.35
CA SER A 206 -13.52 2.67 -18.60
C SER A 206 -14.97 3.14 -18.42
N GLU A 207 -15.63 2.71 -17.34
CA GLU A 207 -17.01 3.07 -17.00
C GLU A 207 -17.12 4.33 -16.12
N LYS A 208 -15.99 4.97 -15.83
CA LYS A 208 -15.92 6.24 -15.12
C LYS A 208 -16.39 7.41 -15.98
#